data_AF-I0YYS5-F1
#
_entry.id   AF-I0YYS5-F1
#
_cell.length_a   1.000
_cell.length_b   1.000
_cell.length_c   1.000
_cell.angle_alpha   90.00
_cell.angle_beta   90.00
_cell.angle_gamma   90.00
#
_symmetry.space_group_name_H-M   'P 1'
#
loop_
_entity.id
_entity.type
_entity.pdbx_description
1 polymer ?
#
loop_
_entity_poly.entity_id
_entity_poly.type
_entity_poly.pdbx_seq_one_letter_code
_entity_poly.pdbx_strand_id
1 'polypeptide(L)'
;MKKLILVDALLKPAKYHKTTPSAVDWWIAGAAFFGGTCFVIGSFSGSSQLEVKPKAGLTSAYTWLVYVTFCLGSYLFTLGCFLITVAAQNERFQENYSSWKVQPDLNTRPKYRWLGIKSRSVAWWGGVVYTFGAVLYNIGTTVSLADQFESVVLSPTAQLVLERVTFLVGGVGFLLGGASFVLESKGWRFLEGILVPTSRNDLASLDYWVNWLNFWGGVGFFASGVFGMVPNLDTIVFYVENAIGFGLGSCCFWMGGLLLFVKMSLDQEAEAQYGSLTEDRLKGDSAGSIALSTLSEP
;
A
#
# COMPACT_ATOMS: atom_id res chain seq x y z
N MET A 1 -5.30 -17.90 23.09
CA MET A 1 -6.30 -17.54 22.05
C MET A 1 -5.67 -16.49 21.14
N LYS A 2 -5.11 -16.89 19.99
CA LYS A 2 -4.72 -15.94 18.94
C LYS A 2 -6.02 -15.36 18.40
N LYS A 3 -6.50 -14.25 18.97
CA LYS A 3 -7.69 -13.53 18.47
C LYS A 3 -7.51 -13.27 16.98
N LEU A 4 -8.60 -13.14 16.23
CA LEU A 4 -8.54 -12.78 14.82
C LEU A 4 -7.89 -11.38 14.66
N ILE A 5 -6.55 -11.38 14.60
CA ILE A 5 -5.68 -10.20 14.48
C ILE A 5 -6.18 -9.30 13.35
N LEU A 6 -6.52 -9.91 12.23
CA LEU A 6 -7.06 -9.23 11.06
C LEU A 6 -8.40 -8.52 11.31
N VAL A 7 -9.33 -9.19 12.00
CA VAL A 7 -10.67 -8.65 12.27
C VAL A 7 -10.58 -7.44 13.20
N ASP A 8 -9.65 -7.47 14.15
CA ASP A 8 -9.42 -6.34 15.05
C ASP A 8 -8.85 -5.12 14.30
N ALA A 9 -7.95 -5.32 13.35
CA ALA A 9 -7.38 -4.25 12.52
C ALA A 9 -8.45 -3.55 11.65
N LEU A 10 -9.31 -4.35 11.02
CA LEU A 10 -10.34 -3.87 10.10
C LEU A 10 -11.54 -3.26 10.83
N LEU A 11 -12.03 -3.90 11.90
CA LEU A 11 -13.27 -3.52 12.56
C LEU A 11 -13.10 -2.49 13.69
N LYS A 12 -11.88 -2.20 14.14
CA LYS A 12 -11.62 -1.26 15.24
C LYS A 12 -10.64 -0.16 14.83
N PRO A 13 -10.93 0.63 13.77
CA PRO A 13 -10.04 1.67 13.28
C PRO A 13 -9.66 2.68 14.36
N ALA A 14 -10.56 2.99 15.29
CA ALA A 14 -10.31 3.91 16.40
C ALA A 14 -9.06 3.56 17.25
N LYS A 15 -8.65 2.28 17.29
CA LYS A 15 -7.41 1.87 17.98
C LYS A 15 -6.15 2.43 17.32
N TYR A 16 -6.15 2.54 15.99
CA TYR A 16 -5.01 2.96 15.17
C TYR A 16 -4.99 4.49 14.93
N HIS A 17 -6.10 5.17 15.18
CA HIS A 17 -6.20 6.63 15.02
C HIS A 17 -5.72 7.43 16.24
N LYS A 18 -5.04 6.79 17.21
CA LYS A 18 -4.54 7.46 18.43
C LYS A 18 -3.34 8.37 18.16
N THR A 19 -2.53 8.05 17.16
CA THR A 19 -1.36 8.84 16.77
C THR A 19 -1.37 9.05 15.26
N THR A 20 -0.81 10.17 14.80
CA THR A 20 -0.74 10.45 13.36
C THR A 20 -0.01 9.37 12.56
N PRO A 21 1.16 8.84 13.00
CA PRO A 21 1.82 7.75 12.27
C PRO A 21 0.96 6.50 12.15
N SER A 22 0.36 6.03 13.26
CA SER A 22 -0.47 4.83 13.23
C SER A 22 -1.73 5.01 12.39
N ALA A 23 -2.29 6.22 12.35
CA ALA A 23 -3.41 6.53 11.47
C ALA A 23 -2.99 6.47 10.00
N VAL A 24 -1.82 7.02 9.66
CA VAL A 24 -1.26 6.99 8.30
C VAL A 24 -1.02 5.54 7.86
N ASP A 25 -0.40 4.72 8.70
CA ASP A 25 -0.17 3.29 8.41
C ASP A 25 -1.48 2.54 8.17
N TRP A 26 -2.51 2.82 8.98
CA TRP A 26 -3.84 2.23 8.81
C TRP A 26 -4.47 2.64 7.49
N TRP A 27 -4.37 3.91 7.10
CA TRP A 27 -4.88 4.39 5.82
C TRP A 27 -4.09 3.84 4.62
N ILE A 28 -2.78 3.64 4.74
CA ILE A 28 -1.99 2.95 3.71
C ILE A 28 -2.49 1.50 3.53
N ALA A 29 -2.63 0.76 4.64
CA ALA A 29 -3.12 -0.61 4.62
C ALA A 29 -4.54 -0.70 4.04
N GLY A 30 -5.42 0.20 4.48
CA GLY A 30 -6.81 0.30 4.01
C GLY A 30 -6.90 0.65 2.52
N ALA A 31 -6.14 1.65 2.08
CA ALA A 31 -6.06 2.03 0.67
C ALA A 31 -5.60 0.87 -0.22
N ALA A 32 -4.54 0.16 0.17
CA ALA A 32 -4.05 -1.00 -0.56
C ALA A 32 -5.04 -2.16 -0.57
N PHE A 33 -5.67 -2.47 0.58
CA PHE A 33 -6.62 -3.56 0.71
C PHE A 33 -7.94 -3.28 -0.03
N PHE A 34 -8.61 -2.16 0.25
CA PHE A 34 -9.88 -1.83 -0.39
C PHE A 34 -9.69 -1.45 -1.86
N GLY A 35 -8.62 -0.72 -2.19
CA GLY A 35 -8.25 -0.42 -3.57
C GLY A 35 -7.95 -1.69 -4.36
N GLY A 36 -7.11 -2.58 -3.82
CA GLY A 36 -6.82 -3.89 -4.39
C GLY A 36 -8.07 -4.77 -4.53
N THR A 37 -8.99 -4.75 -3.56
CA THR A 37 -10.28 -5.46 -3.65
C THR A 37 -11.10 -4.97 -4.84
N CYS A 38 -11.21 -3.65 -5.02
CA CYS A 38 -11.93 -3.07 -6.14
C CYS A 38 -11.28 -3.43 -7.47
N PHE A 39 -9.95 -3.38 -7.57
CA PHE A 39 -9.25 -3.81 -8.77
C PHE A 39 -9.41 -5.30 -9.08
N VAL A 40 -9.35 -6.18 -8.08
CA VAL A 40 -9.62 -7.62 -8.24
C VAL A 40 -11.01 -7.83 -8.83
N ILE A 41 -12.03 -7.21 -8.21
CA ILE A 41 -13.42 -7.31 -8.68
C ILE A 41 -13.53 -6.81 -10.12
N GLY A 42 -13.01 -5.63 -10.44
CA GLY A 42 -13.06 -5.05 -11.77
C GLY A 42 -12.35 -5.92 -12.82
N SER A 43 -11.13 -6.38 -12.52
CA SER A 43 -10.30 -7.18 -13.43
C SER A 43 -10.94 -8.52 -13.78
N PHE A 44 -11.43 -9.26 -12.78
CA PHE A 44 -12.07 -10.56 -13.01
C PHE A 44 -13.47 -10.42 -13.60
N SER A 45 -14.20 -9.36 -13.28
CA SER A 45 -15.49 -9.07 -13.92
C SER A 45 -15.32 -8.75 -15.40
N GLY A 46 -14.31 -7.94 -15.76
CA GLY A 46 -13.98 -7.61 -17.17
C GLY A 46 -13.44 -8.81 -17.94
N SER A 47 -12.88 -9.80 -17.24
CA SER A 47 -12.48 -11.08 -17.82
C SER A 47 -13.62 -12.09 -18.01
N SER A 48 -14.85 -11.75 -17.60
CA SER A 48 -15.99 -12.64 -17.77
C SER A 48 -16.49 -12.65 -19.22
N GLN A 49 -16.91 -13.81 -19.72
CA GLN A 49 -17.47 -13.95 -21.08
C GLN A 49 -18.77 -13.13 -21.30
N LEU A 50 -19.37 -12.62 -20.22
CA LEU A 50 -20.56 -11.80 -20.24
C LEU A 50 -20.30 -10.36 -20.75
N GLU A 51 -19.03 -9.92 -20.74
CA GLU A 51 -18.60 -8.59 -21.22
C GLU A 51 -18.13 -8.57 -22.68
N VAL A 52 -18.10 -9.72 -23.38
CA VAL A 52 -17.41 -9.89 -24.70
C VAL A 52 -17.95 -9.01 -25.84
N LYS A 53 -19.03 -8.26 -25.62
CA LYS A 53 -19.46 -7.19 -26.54
C LYS A 53 -19.85 -5.96 -25.72
N PRO A 54 -18.87 -5.12 -25.31
CA PRO A 54 -19.21 -3.83 -24.75
C PRO A 54 -19.82 -3.02 -25.90
N LYS A 55 -21.14 -2.90 -25.90
CA LYS A 55 -21.77 -1.78 -26.60
C LYS A 55 -21.48 -0.55 -25.76
N ALA A 56 -21.09 0.54 -26.39
CA ALA A 56 -20.90 1.82 -25.71
C ALA A 56 -22.10 2.12 -24.79
N GLY A 57 -21.79 2.63 -23.59
CA GLY A 57 -22.76 2.89 -22.54
C GLY A 57 -22.72 1.87 -21.41
N LEU A 58 -22.93 2.35 -20.18
CA LEU A 58 -23.04 1.55 -18.97
C LEU A 58 -24.38 0.78 -18.91
N THR A 59 -24.62 -0.05 -19.91
CA THR A 59 -25.90 -0.70 -20.23
C THR A 59 -26.11 -2.01 -19.49
N SER A 60 -25.05 -2.58 -18.91
CA SER A 60 -25.11 -3.79 -18.09
C SER A 60 -24.59 -3.50 -16.67
N ALA A 61 -25.12 -4.24 -15.69
CA ALA A 61 -24.60 -4.19 -14.31
C ALA A 61 -23.12 -4.59 -14.23
N TYR A 62 -22.64 -5.42 -15.16
CA TYR A 62 -21.24 -5.84 -15.26
C TYR A 62 -20.33 -4.69 -15.69
N THR A 63 -20.77 -3.87 -16.62
CA THR A 63 -19.98 -2.75 -17.15
C THR A 63 -19.83 -1.65 -16.11
N TRP A 64 -20.90 -1.37 -15.34
CA TRP A 64 -20.79 -0.55 -14.13
C TRP A 64 -19.79 -1.12 -13.13
N LEU A 65 -19.89 -2.42 -12.85
CA LEU A 65 -19.00 -3.08 -11.91
C LEU A 65 -17.54 -2.95 -12.36
N VAL A 66 -17.22 -3.19 -13.64
CA VAL A 66 -15.86 -3.09 -14.17
C VAL A 66 -15.31 -1.67 -14.05
N TYR A 67 -15.91 -0.70 -14.75
CA TYR A 67 -15.30 0.63 -14.85
C TYR A 67 -15.36 1.42 -13.53
N VAL A 68 -16.45 1.32 -12.77
CA VAL A 68 -16.55 2.07 -11.50
C VAL A 68 -15.69 1.45 -10.41
N THR A 69 -15.64 0.12 -10.27
CA THR A 69 -14.76 -0.47 -9.24
C THR A 69 -13.30 -0.27 -9.60
N PHE A 70 -12.92 -0.39 -10.86
CA PHE A 70 -11.53 -0.16 -11.26
C PHE A 70 -11.12 1.29 -11.02
N CYS A 71 -11.98 2.26 -11.37
CA CYS A 71 -11.76 3.68 -11.11
C CYS A 71 -11.67 3.97 -9.61
N LEU A 72 -12.64 3.53 -8.80
CA LEU A 72 -12.63 3.68 -7.34
C LEU A 72 -11.39 3.05 -6.71
N GLY A 73 -11.00 1.87 -7.18
CA GLY A 73 -9.79 1.17 -6.78
C GLY A 73 -8.54 2.02 -7.00
N SER A 74 -8.44 2.66 -8.15
CA SER A 74 -7.31 3.54 -8.51
C SER A 74 -7.20 4.77 -7.62
N TYR A 75 -8.32 5.43 -7.32
CA TYR A 75 -8.33 6.58 -6.41
C TYR A 75 -7.95 6.19 -4.99
N LEU A 76 -8.47 5.07 -4.47
CA LEU A 76 -8.09 4.55 -3.16
C LEU A 76 -6.60 4.19 -3.13
N PHE A 77 -6.10 3.49 -4.16
CA PHE A 77 -4.70 3.11 -4.25
C PHE A 77 -3.78 4.34 -4.31
N THR A 78 -4.17 5.39 -5.04
CA THR A 78 -3.45 6.67 -5.10
C THR A 78 -3.31 7.33 -3.74
N LEU A 79 -4.37 7.31 -2.92
CA LEU A 79 -4.30 7.79 -1.54
C LEU A 79 -3.25 6.99 -0.75
N GLY A 80 -3.22 5.67 -0.92
CA GLY A 80 -2.21 4.80 -0.32
C GLY A 80 -0.78 5.17 -0.73
N CYS A 81 -0.52 5.34 -2.04
CA CYS A 81 0.79 5.74 -2.55
C CYS A 81 1.24 7.11 -2.01
N PHE A 82 0.33 8.09 -1.97
CA PHE A 82 0.62 9.40 -1.39
C PHE A 82 1.01 9.27 0.09
N LEU A 83 0.24 8.50 0.86
CA LEU A 83 0.51 8.28 2.28
C LEU A 83 1.80 7.48 2.53
N ILE A 84 2.18 6.55 1.65
CA ILE A 84 3.49 5.89 1.69
C ILE A 84 4.62 6.92 1.54
N THR A 85 4.47 7.90 0.65
CA THR A 85 5.44 9.00 0.51
C THR A 85 5.55 9.82 1.79
N VAL A 86 4.41 10.09 2.44
CA VAL A 86 4.36 10.76 3.74
C VAL A 86 5.04 9.92 4.82
N ALA A 87 4.79 8.60 4.87
CA ALA A 87 5.41 7.71 5.84
C ALA A 87 6.94 7.64 5.64
N ALA A 88 7.42 7.51 4.41
CA ALA A 88 8.84 7.53 4.06
C ALA A 88 9.53 8.85 4.45
N GLN A 89 8.82 9.98 4.33
CA GLN A 89 9.30 11.26 4.83
C GLN A 89 9.52 11.27 6.36
N ASN A 90 8.84 10.39 7.09
CA ASN A 90 8.87 10.33 8.55
C ASN A 90 9.55 9.06 9.09
N GLU A 91 10.42 8.39 8.32
CA GLU A 91 11.04 7.09 8.68
C GLU A 91 11.64 7.01 10.10
N ARG A 92 12.21 8.12 10.63
CA ARG A 92 12.82 8.20 11.98
C ARG A 92 11.92 8.85 13.03
N PHE A 93 10.63 9.02 12.75
CA PHE A 93 9.74 9.73 13.66
C PHE A 93 9.63 9.03 15.02
N GLN A 94 9.43 7.71 15.03
CA GLN A 94 9.29 6.95 16.28
C GLN A 94 10.58 6.92 17.10
N GLU A 95 11.73 6.76 16.45
CA GLU A 95 13.05 6.83 17.11
C GLU A 95 13.25 8.20 17.76
N ASN A 96 13.06 9.29 17.00
CA ASN A 96 13.21 10.65 17.51
C ASN A 96 12.20 10.96 18.62
N TYR A 97 10.97 10.43 18.52
CA TYR A 97 9.93 10.65 19.52
C TYR A 97 10.22 9.91 20.81
N SER A 98 10.76 8.70 20.71
CA SER A 98 11.21 7.92 21.86
C SER A 98 12.41 8.58 22.54
N SER A 99 13.41 9.02 21.78
CA SER A 99 14.56 9.78 22.31
C SER A 99 14.13 11.08 23.02
N TRP A 100 13.17 11.80 22.43
CA TRP A 100 12.60 12.99 23.06
C TRP A 100 11.88 12.68 24.37
N LYS A 101 11.14 11.57 24.47
CA LYS A 101 10.46 11.17 25.71
C LYS A 101 11.44 10.87 26.85
N VAL A 102 12.61 10.32 26.54
CA VAL A 102 13.64 9.99 27.56
C VAL A 102 14.37 11.25 28.03
N GLN A 103 14.63 12.20 27.13
CA GLN A 103 15.34 13.46 27.44
C GLN A 103 14.62 14.66 26.80
N PRO A 104 13.53 15.16 27.42
CA PRO A 104 12.70 16.22 26.84
C PRO A 104 13.35 17.61 26.83
N ASP A 105 14.29 17.84 27.74
CA ASP A 105 15.05 19.08 27.93
C ASP A 105 16.17 19.23 26.90
N LEU A 106 16.77 18.12 26.47
CA LEU A 106 17.88 18.10 25.52
C LEU A 106 17.43 17.99 24.06
N ASN A 107 16.20 17.54 23.79
CA ASN A 107 15.72 17.25 22.45
C ASN A 107 14.51 18.09 22.06
N THR A 108 14.45 18.52 20.80
CA THR A 108 13.24 19.14 20.25
C THR A 108 12.18 18.06 19.99
N ARG A 109 10.93 18.29 20.45
CA ARG A 109 9.81 17.39 20.15
C ARG A 109 9.66 17.22 18.62
N PRO A 110 9.76 15.99 18.08
CA PRO A 110 9.61 15.78 16.65
C PRO A 110 8.17 16.04 16.21
N LYS A 111 8.03 16.56 14.99
CA LYS A 111 6.74 16.83 14.34
C LYS A 111 6.58 15.90 13.14
N TYR A 112 5.39 15.32 12.99
CA TYR A 112 5.06 14.53 11.81
C TYR A 112 4.82 15.46 10.63
N ARG A 113 5.54 15.25 9.52
CA ARG A 113 5.56 16.17 8.38
C ARG A 113 4.81 15.57 7.20
N TRP A 114 3.79 16.26 6.71
CA TRP A 114 3.02 15.86 5.53
C TRP A 114 3.68 16.20 4.20
N LEU A 115 4.49 17.27 4.17
CA LEU A 115 5.14 17.78 2.96
C LEU A 115 6.62 18.04 3.23
N GLY A 116 7.47 17.79 2.24
CA GLY A 116 8.92 17.88 2.37
C GLY A 116 9.64 17.05 1.31
N ILE A 117 10.97 17.14 1.32
CA ILE A 117 11.84 16.42 0.39
C ILE A 117 12.90 15.67 1.19
N LYS A 118 13.07 14.38 0.91
CA LYS A 118 14.19 13.56 1.39
C LYS A 118 14.99 13.01 0.21
N SER A 119 15.81 13.87 -0.38
CA SER A 119 16.57 13.56 -1.59
C SER A 119 17.51 12.36 -1.47
N ARG A 120 17.91 11.98 -0.24
CA ARG A 120 18.78 10.82 0.03
C ARG A 120 18.04 9.54 0.41
N SER A 121 16.71 9.59 0.62
CA SER A 121 15.94 8.42 1.02
C SER A 121 15.40 7.69 -0.21
N VAL A 122 15.80 6.44 -0.38
CA VAL A 122 15.30 5.56 -1.45
C VAL A 122 13.80 5.31 -1.26
N ALA A 123 13.34 5.13 -0.02
CA ALA A 123 11.93 4.99 0.34
C ALA A 123 11.09 6.18 -0.15
N TRP A 124 11.60 7.40 0.06
CA TRP A 124 10.89 8.62 -0.30
C TRP A 124 10.77 8.76 -1.81
N TRP A 125 11.85 8.53 -2.56
CA TRP A 125 11.79 8.51 -4.02
C TRP A 125 10.92 7.37 -4.54
N GLY A 126 10.97 6.20 -3.91
CA GLY A 126 10.07 5.08 -4.18
C GLY A 126 8.61 5.51 -4.06
N GLY A 127 8.24 6.13 -2.94
CA GLY A 127 6.89 6.67 -2.72
C GLY A 127 6.48 7.73 -3.75
N VAL A 128 7.37 8.68 -4.08
CA VAL A 128 7.11 9.72 -5.09
C VAL A 128 6.82 9.09 -6.46
N VAL A 129 7.67 8.16 -6.90
CA VAL A 129 7.52 7.46 -8.18
C VAL A 129 6.23 6.63 -8.19
N TYR A 130 5.91 5.98 -7.08
CA TYR A 130 4.67 5.21 -6.91
C TYR A 130 3.43 6.09 -6.99
N THR A 131 3.44 7.25 -6.32
CA THR A 131 2.35 8.23 -6.34
C THR A 131 2.16 8.82 -7.73
N PHE A 132 3.25 9.16 -8.41
CA PHE A 132 3.20 9.64 -9.80
C PHE A 132 2.57 8.58 -10.71
N GLY A 133 2.97 7.32 -10.58
CA GLY A 133 2.37 6.22 -11.32
C GLY A 133 0.87 6.08 -11.05
N ALA A 134 0.45 6.22 -9.80
CA ALA A 134 -0.96 6.13 -9.40
C ALA A 134 -1.82 7.27 -9.97
N VAL A 135 -1.28 8.50 -10.00
CA VAL A 135 -1.96 9.65 -10.62
C VAL A 135 -2.17 9.42 -12.12
N LEU A 136 -1.16 8.89 -12.82
CA LEU A 136 -1.33 8.54 -14.24
C LEU A 136 -2.37 7.44 -14.44
N TYR A 137 -2.39 6.43 -13.55
CA TYR A 137 -3.45 5.42 -13.57
C TYR A 137 -4.84 6.01 -13.38
N ASN A 138 -5.03 6.98 -12.48
CA ASN A 138 -6.32 7.66 -12.32
C ASN A 138 -6.75 8.35 -13.62
N ILE A 139 -5.82 8.97 -14.35
CA ILE A 139 -6.12 9.58 -15.64
C ILE A 139 -6.62 8.49 -16.60
N GLY A 140 -5.89 7.38 -16.73
CA GLY A 140 -6.27 6.25 -17.56
C GLY A 140 -7.66 5.72 -17.21
N THR A 141 -7.90 5.35 -15.94
CA THR A 141 -9.21 4.81 -15.50
C THR A 141 -10.35 5.81 -15.64
N THR A 142 -10.08 7.10 -15.46
CA THR A 142 -11.08 8.16 -15.64
C THR A 142 -11.43 8.32 -17.11
N VAL A 143 -10.44 8.27 -18.00
CA VAL A 143 -10.67 8.29 -19.46
C VAL A 143 -11.47 7.05 -19.88
N SER A 144 -11.10 5.85 -19.42
CA SER A 144 -11.84 4.62 -19.72
C SER A 144 -13.30 4.68 -19.25
N LEU A 145 -13.55 5.24 -18.06
CA LEU A 145 -14.90 5.43 -17.54
C LEU A 145 -15.65 6.53 -18.34
N ALA A 146 -14.97 7.62 -18.68
CA ALA A 146 -15.55 8.72 -19.43
C ALA A 146 -15.98 8.31 -20.84
N ASP A 147 -15.25 7.39 -21.48
CA ASP A 147 -15.60 6.80 -22.78
C ASP A 147 -16.96 6.08 -22.77
N GLN A 148 -17.46 5.71 -21.59
CA GLN A 148 -18.80 5.12 -21.43
C GLN A 148 -19.93 6.16 -21.49
N PHE A 149 -19.61 7.44 -21.63
CA PHE A 149 -20.57 8.55 -21.73
C PHE A 149 -20.42 9.27 -23.07
N GLU A 150 -21.45 9.21 -23.92
CA GLU A 150 -21.47 9.79 -25.27
C GLU A 150 -21.14 11.30 -25.33
N SER A 151 -21.26 12.02 -24.21
CA SER A 151 -21.02 13.46 -24.12
C SER A 151 -19.55 13.86 -23.94
N VAL A 152 -18.63 12.93 -23.68
CA VAL A 152 -17.20 13.26 -23.43
C VAL A 152 -16.41 13.16 -24.73
N VAL A 153 -16.38 14.26 -25.48
CA VAL A 153 -15.82 14.32 -26.84
C VAL A 153 -14.30 14.55 -26.82
N LEU A 154 -13.53 13.47 -26.76
CA LEU A 154 -12.21 13.40 -27.39
C LEU A 154 -12.35 12.52 -28.64
N SER A 155 -11.43 12.61 -29.61
CA SER A 155 -11.48 11.64 -30.72
C SER A 155 -11.20 10.22 -30.18
N PRO A 156 -11.85 9.17 -30.70
CA PRO A 156 -11.64 7.80 -30.21
C PRO A 156 -10.16 7.39 -30.19
N THR A 157 -9.41 7.82 -31.20
CA THR A 157 -7.96 7.60 -31.27
C THR A 157 -7.20 8.32 -30.16
N ALA A 158 -7.55 9.58 -29.85
CA ALA A 158 -6.87 10.34 -28.82
C ALA A 158 -7.16 9.78 -27.41
N GLN A 159 -8.39 9.33 -27.16
CA GLN A 159 -8.77 8.67 -25.89
C GLN A 159 -7.97 7.40 -25.69
N LEU A 160 -8.00 6.51 -26.68
CA LEU A 160 -7.32 5.23 -26.64
C LEU A 160 -5.81 5.39 -26.48
N VAL A 161 -5.19 6.37 -27.14
CA VAL A 161 -3.76 6.68 -26.95
C VAL A 161 -3.49 7.21 -25.54
N LEU A 162 -4.30 8.15 -25.05
CA LEU A 162 -4.13 8.73 -23.72
C LEU A 162 -4.27 7.68 -22.61
N GLU A 163 -5.30 6.84 -22.68
CA GLU A 163 -5.54 5.73 -21.77
C GLU A 163 -4.35 4.77 -21.74
N ARG A 164 -3.95 4.24 -22.91
CA ARG A 164 -2.88 3.23 -22.98
C ARG A 164 -1.53 3.78 -22.53
N VAL A 165 -1.18 5.01 -22.92
CA VAL A 165 0.08 5.65 -22.51
C VAL A 165 0.09 5.90 -21.01
N THR A 166 -1.01 6.38 -20.43
CA THR A 166 -1.08 6.65 -18.99
C THR A 166 -1.02 5.37 -18.16
N PHE A 167 -1.64 4.26 -18.60
CA PHE A 167 -1.47 2.95 -17.96
C PHE A 167 -0.04 2.41 -18.09
N LEU A 168 0.60 2.53 -19.26
CA LEU A 168 1.98 2.10 -19.45
C LEU A 168 2.94 2.88 -18.53
N VAL A 169 2.92 4.21 -18.61
CA VAL A 169 3.82 5.06 -17.82
C VAL A 169 3.50 4.94 -16.33
N GLY A 170 2.21 4.83 -15.98
CA GLY A 170 1.77 4.52 -14.63
C GLY A 170 2.34 3.20 -14.11
N GLY A 171 2.36 2.16 -14.96
CA GLY A 171 2.85 0.83 -14.63
C GLY A 171 4.36 0.82 -14.43
N VAL A 172 5.10 1.58 -15.23
CA VAL A 172 6.52 1.84 -15.00
C VAL A 172 6.74 2.50 -13.62
N GLY A 173 5.91 3.48 -13.25
CA GLY A 173 5.92 4.08 -11.92
C GLY A 173 5.69 3.05 -10.81
N PHE A 174 4.75 2.13 -10.99
CA PHE A 174 4.51 1.05 -10.02
C PHE A 174 5.68 0.08 -9.90
N LEU A 175 6.24 -0.34 -11.02
CA LEU A 175 7.40 -1.22 -11.06
C LEU A 175 8.61 -0.59 -10.35
N LEU A 176 8.94 0.66 -10.69
CA LEU A 176 10.10 1.36 -10.13
C LEU A 176 9.89 1.73 -8.65
N GLY A 177 8.67 2.14 -8.27
CA GLY A 177 8.32 2.40 -6.88
C GLY A 177 8.45 1.14 -6.01
N GLY A 178 7.83 0.03 -6.44
CA GLY A 178 7.95 -1.26 -5.78
C GLY A 178 9.40 -1.76 -5.71
N ALA A 179 10.16 -1.60 -6.79
CA ALA A 179 11.58 -1.96 -6.83
C ALA A 179 12.39 -1.18 -5.80
N SER A 180 12.07 0.10 -5.61
CA SER A 180 12.77 0.96 -4.64
C SER A 180 12.57 0.47 -3.20
N PHE A 181 11.37 0.01 -2.83
CA PHE A 181 11.11 -0.54 -1.49
C PHE A 181 11.79 -1.89 -1.27
N VAL A 182 11.86 -2.75 -2.29
CA VAL A 182 12.64 -3.99 -2.18
C VAL A 182 14.13 -3.68 -2.08
N LEU A 183 14.63 -2.72 -2.86
CA LEU A 183 16.02 -2.25 -2.80
C LEU A 183 16.37 -1.69 -1.43
N GLU A 184 15.47 -0.91 -0.82
CA GLU A 184 15.64 -0.43 0.56
C GLU A 184 15.78 -1.60 1.55
N SER A 185 14.92 -2.61 1.42
CA SER A 185 14.93 -3.77 2.34
C SER A 185 16.09 -4.75 2.14
N LYS A 186 16.67 -4.83 0.93
CA LYS A 186 17.68 -5.84 0.53
C LYS A 186 19.04 -5.28 0.15
N GLY A 187 19.15 -3.98 -0.07
CA GLY A 187 20.33 -3.33 -0.60
C GLY A 187 20.80 -4.00 -1.90
N TRP A 188 22.10 -4.32 -1.96
CA TRP A 188 22.74 -4.92 -3.14
C TRP A 188 22.16 -6.29 -3.57
N ARG A 189 21.46 -7.00 -2.67
CA ARG A 189 20.79 -8.29 -2.96
C ARG A 189 19.40 -8.11 -3.58
N PHE A 190 19.08 -6.92 -4.08
CA PHE A 190 17.79 -6.58 -4.68
C PHE A 190 17.31 -7.63 -5.70
N LEU A 191 18.16 -8.03 -6.65
CA LEU A 191 17.79 -8.98 -7.71
C LEU A 191 17.38 -10.34 -7.14
N GLU A 192 18.07 -10.83 -6.12
CA GLU A 192 17.69 -12.05 -5.44
C GLU A 192 16.38 -11.85 -4.68
N GLY A 193 16.27 -10.72 -3.97
CA GLY A 193 15.12 -10.38 -3.14
C GLY A 193 13.80 -10.21 -3.88
N ILE A 194 13.80 -9.73 -5.13
CA ILE A 194 12.59 -9.67 -5.96
C ILE A 194 12.16 -11.05 -6.47
N LEU A 195 13.08 -11.99 -6.64
CA LEU A 195 12.77 -13.30 -7.18
C LEU A 195 12.29 -14.24 -6.07
N VAL A 196 13.06 -14.36 -4.99
CA VAL A 196 12.81 -15.32 -3.91
C VAL A 196 13.31 -14.81 -2.56
N PRO A 197 12.73 -15.26 -1.44
CA PRO A 197 13.29 -15.01 -0.12
C PRO A 197 14.69 -15.64 -0.02
N THR A 198 15.66 -14.86 0.47
CA THR A 198 17.07 -15.26 0.50
C THR A 198 17.54 -15.76 1.87
N SER A 199 16.70 -15.63 2.89
CA SER A 199 17.01 -15.99 4.26
C SER A 199 15.76 -16.45 5.03
N ARG A 200 15.95 -17.14 6.17
CA ARG A 200 14.83 -17.46 7.07
C ARG A 200 14.17 -16.22 7.65
N ASN A 201 14.92 -15.14 7.84
CA ASN A 201 14.38 -13.87 8.31
C ASN A 201 13.46 -13.26 7.26
N ASP A 202 13.77 -13.42 5.98
CA ASP A 202 12.93 -12.96 4.87
C ASP A 202 11.58 -13.69 4.89
N LEU A 203 11.62 -15.01 5.05
CA LEU A 203 10.41 -15.85 5.14
C LEU A 203 9.50 -15.44 6.30
N ALA A 204 10.07 -15.01 7.41
CA ALA A 204 9.33 -14.56 8.60
C ALA A 204 8.97 -13.06 8.58
N SER A 205 9.53 -12.28 7.67
CA SER A 205 9.40 -10.82 7.66
C SER A 205 8.15 -10.39 6.88
N LEU A 206 7.17 -9.81 7.58
CA LEU A 206 6.01 -9.22 6.94
C LEU A 206 6.38 -8.06 6.02
N ASP A 207 7.39 -7.26 6.39
CA ASP A 207 7.90 -6.16 5.55
C ASP A 207 8.44 -6.66 4.22
N TYR A 208 9.19 -7.75 4.23
CA TYR A 208 9.66 -8.38 2.99
C TYR A 208 8.49 -8.77 2.10
N TRP A 209 7.51 -9.49 2.64
CA TRP A 209 6.36 -9.95 1.85
C TRP A 209 5.50 -8.81 1.33
N VAL A 210 5.28 -7.76 2.13
CA VAL A 210 4.56 -6.55 1.67
C VAL A 210 5.30 -5.89 0.51
N ASN A 211 6.62 -5.68 0.63
CA ASN A 211 7.42 -5.05 -0.43
C ASN A 211 7.49 -5.93 -1.69
N TRP A 212 7.64 -7.25 -1.51
CA TRP A 212 7.67 -8.22 -2.60
C TRP A 212 6.33 -8.25 -3.36
N LEU A 213 5.22 -8.30 -2.64
CA LEU A 213 3.88 -8.26 -3.23
C LEU A 213 3.64 -6.93 -3.95
N ASN A 214 4.02 -5.79 -3.37
CA ASN A 214 3.88 -4.50 -4.05
C ASN A 214 4.76 -4.40 -5.32
N PHE A 215 5.96 -4.99 -5.31
CA PHE A 215 6.79 -5.06 -6.51
C PHE A 215 6.11 -5.90 -7.62
N TRP A 216 5.69 -7.13 -7.31
CA TRP A 216 5.04 -7.99 -8.31
C TRP A 216 3.66 -7.49 -8.73
N GLY A 217 2.95 -6.79 -7.84
CA GLY A 217 1.78 -6.00 -8.20
C GLY A 217 2.10 -4.99 -9.28
N GLY A 218 3.17 -4.21 -9.09
CA GLY A 218 3.66 -3.27 -10.10
C GLY A 218 4.07 -3.92 -11.42
N VAL A 219 4.70 -5.10 -11.37
CA VAL A 219 5.02 -5.90 -12.58
C VAL A 219 3.75 -6.25 -13.36
N GLY A 220 2.69 -6.71 -12.67
CA GLY A 220 1.42 -7.06 -13.32
C GLY A 220 0.78 -5.88 -14.05
N PHE A 221 0.68 -4.72 -13.38
CA PHE A 221 0.15 -3.49 -13.97
C PHE A 221 1.03 -2.93 -15.10
N PHE A 222 2.36 -3.04 -14.98
CA PHE A 222 3.27 -2.70 -16.08
C PHE A 222 3.05 -3.62 -17.29
N ALA A 223 2.98 -4.94 -17.07
CA ALA A 223 2.74 -5.90 -18.13
C ALA A 223 1.41 -5.62 -18.85
N SER A 224 0.33 -5.32 -18.10
CA SER A 224 -0.93 -4.88 -18.71
C SER A 224 -0.76 -3.66 -19.58
N GLY A 225 -0.06 -2.62 -19.11
CA GLY A 225 0.21 -1.42 -19.90
C GLY A 225 0.99 -1.72 -21.18
N VAL A 226 1.92 -2.67 -21.16
CA VAL A 226 2.63 -3.12 -22.37
C VAL A 226 1.69 -3.84 -23.34
N PHE A 227 0.86 -4.78 -22.83
CA PHE A 227 -0.09 -5.50 -23.67
C PHE A 227 -1.13 -4.56 -24.28
N GLY A 228 -1.67 -3.61 -23.51
CA GLY A 228 -2.63 -2.61 -23.99
C GLY A 228 -2.09 -1.74 -25.14
N MET A 229 -0.77 -1.63 -25.31
CA MET A 229 -0.17 -0.89 -26.44
C MET A 229 -0.16 -1.67 -27.75
N VAL A 230 -0.40 -2.97 -27.74
CA VAL A 230 -0.41 -3.79 -28.96
C VAL A 230 -1.74 -3.59 -29.70
N PRO A 231 -1.74 -3.16 -30.98
CA PRO A 231 -2.98 -3.03 -31.77
C PRO A 231 -3.49 -4.41 -32.22
N ASN A 232 -4.81 -4.53 -32.42
CA ASN A 232 -5.47 -5.74 -32.97
C ASN A 232 -5.24 -7.02 -32.17
N LEU A 233 -5.21 -6.92 -30.85
CA LEU A 233 -5.08 -8.07 -29.99
C LEU A 233 -6.34 -8.94 -30.01
N ASP A 234 -6.15 -10.24 -30.30
CA ASP A 234 -7.19 -11.25 -30.18
C ASP A 234 -7.81 -11.23 -28.77
N THR A 235 -9.06 -11.69 -28.66
CA THR A 235 -9.80 -11.81 -27.38
C THR A 235 -9.00 -12.52 -26.28
N ILE A 236 -8.11 -13.44 -26.66
CA ILE A 236 -7.20 -14.14 -25.72
C ILE A 236 -6.26 -13.16 -25.01
N VAL A 237 -5.68 -12.19 -25.72
CA VAL A 237 -4.72 -11.26 -25.12
C VAL A 237 -5.42 -10.24 -24.22
N PHE A 238 -6.66 -9.85 -24.53
CA PHE A 238 -7.49 -9.07 -23.61
C PHE A 238 -7.74 -9.81 -22.29
N TYR A 239 -7.99 -11.13 -22.33
CA TYR A 239 -8.10 -11.93 -21.10
C TYR A 239 -6.78 -12.05 -20.35
N VAL A 240 -5.65 -12.18 -21.07
CA VAL A 240 -4.32 -12.20 -20.44
C VAL A 240 -4.03 -10.85 -19.77
N GLU A 241 -4.29 -9.73 -20.45
CA GLU A 241 -4.12 -8.38 -19.91
C GLU A 241 -4.96 -8.18 -18.64
N ASN A 242 -6.25 -8.49 -18.70
CA ASN A 242 -7.16 -8.27 -17.57
C ASN A 242 -6.97 -9.28 -16.42
N ALA A 243 -6.90 -10.58 -16.70
CA ALA A 243 -6.83 -11.58 -15.64
C ALA A 243 -5.41 -11.75 -15.09
N ILE A 244 -4.40 -11.79 -15.96
CA ILE A 244 -3.01 -12.05 -15.57
C ILE A 244 -2.32 -10.74 -15.19
N GLY A 245 -2.41 -9.71 -16.02
CA GLY A 245 -1.77 -8.44 -15.73
C GLY A 245 -2.44 -7.69 -14.59
N PHE A 246 -3.68 -7.22 -14.80
CA PHE A 246 -4.41 -6.45 -13.79
C PHE A 246 -4.89 -7.33 -12.64
N GLY A 247 -5.47 -8.50 -12.91
CA GLY A 247 -6.02 -9.39 -11.89
C GLY A 247 -4.98 -9.89 -10.89
N LEU A 248 -3.90 -10.54 -11.36
CA LEU A 248 -2.83 -10.99 -10.45
C LEU A 248 -2.11 -9.82 -9.79
N GLY A 249 -1.83 -8.74 -10.54
CA GLY A 249 -1.23 -7.54 -9.97
C GLY A 249 -2.06 -6.97 -8.80
N SER A 250 -3.38 -6.98 -8.97
CA SER A 250 -4.33 -6.52 -7.95
C SER A 250 -4.42 -7.45 -6.76
N CYS A 251 -4.36 -8.77 -6.98
CA CYS A 251 -4.25 -9.75 -5.90
C CYS A 251 -2.99 -9.50 -5.06
N CYS A 252 -1.87 -9.14 -5.68
CA CYS A 252 -0.66 -8.80 -4.96
C CYS A 252 -0.83 -7.55 -4.07
N PHE A 253 -1.37 -6.45 -4.59
CA PHE A 253 -1.65 -5.26 -3.77
C PHE A 253 -2.66 -5.52 -2.65
N TRP A 254 -3.71 -6.29 -2.96
CA TRP A 254 -4.71 -6.71 -1.98
C TRP A 254 -4.09 -7.51 -0.83
N MET A 255 -3.27 -8.51 -1.15
CA MET A 255 -2.52 -9.29 -0.15
C MET A 255 -1.50 -8.42 0.60
N GLY A 256 -0.84 -7.47 -0.07
CA GLY A 256 0.06 -6.52 0.58
C GLY A 256 -0.64 -5.66 1.64
N GLY A 257 -1.81 -5.09 1.30
CA GLY A 257 -2.66 -4.37 2.25
C GLY A 257 -3.14 -5.23 3.41
N LEU A 258 -3.49 -6.50 3.13
CA LEU A 258 -3.85 -7.48 4.15
C LEU A 258 -2.71 -7.73 5.14
N LEU A 259 -1.49 -7.95 4.65
CA LEU A 259 -0.31 -8.18 5.49
C LEU A 259 0.06 -6.94 6.31
N LEU A 260 -0.15 -5.72 5.79
CA LEU A 260 0.02 -4.50 6.56
C LEU A 260 -0.94 -4.43 7.76
N PHE A 261 -2.21 -4.84 7.61
CA PHE A 261 -3.13 -4.96 8.74
C PHE A 261 -2.66 -5.96 9.79
N VAL A 262 -2.14 -7.11 9.35
CA VAL A 262 -1.57 -8.12 10.25
C VAL A 262 -0.36 -7.55 10.99
N LYS A 263 0.55 -6.88 10.29
CA LYS A 263 1.75 -6.26 10.86
C LYS A 263 1.39 -5.25 11.95
N MET A 264 0.54 -4.27 11.64
CA MET A 264 0.14 -3.24 12.62
C MET A 264 -0.47 -3.83 13.89
N SER A 265 -1.24 -4.92 13.75
CA SER A 265 -1.86 -5.57 14.90
C SER A 265 -0.84 -6.30 15.77
N LEU A 266 0.16 -6.95 15.16
CA LEU A 266 1.26 -7.59 15.89
C LEU A 266 2.13 -6.55 16.60
N ASP A 267 2.41 -5.42 15.94
CA ASP A 267 3.18 -4.33 16.52
C ASP A 267 2.46 -3.74 17.75
N GLN A 268 1.13 -3.57 17.70
CA GLN A 268 0.34 -3.14 18.86
C GLN A 268 0.35 -4.15 20.02
N GLU A 269 0.27 -5.45 19.73
CA GLU A 269 0.36 -6.49 20.76
C GLU A 269 1.73 -6.48 21.45
N ALA A 270 2.80 -6.30 20.66
CA ALA A 270 4.16 -6.19 21.17
C ALA A 270 4.34 -4.93 22.04
N GLU A 271 3.84 -3.78 21.60
CA GLU A 271 3.87 -2.53 22.38
C GLU A 271 3.11 -2.67 23.71
N ALA A 272 1.94 -3.30 23.69
CA ALA A 272 1.15 -3.52 24.91
C ALA A 272 1.86 -4.42 25.91
N GLN A 273 2.50 -5.50 25.44
CA GLN A 273 3.29 -6.41 26.29
C GLN A 273 4.54 -5.73 26.86
N TYR A 274 5.24 -4.92 26.07
CA TYR A 274 6.42 -4.20 26.54
C TYR A 274 6.05 -3.10 27.55
N GLY A 275 4.94 -2.40 27.30
CA GLY A 275 4.38 -1.40 28.22
C GLY A 275 4.04 -1.99 29.59
N SER A 276 3.36 -3.15 29.63
CA SER A 276 3.02 -3.80 30.89
C SER A 276 4.24 -4.25 31.69
N LEU A 277 5.25 -4.83 31.02
CA LEU A 277 6.49 -5.25 31.68
C LEU A 277 7.28 -4.08 32.28
N THR A 278 7.24 -2.92 31.62
CA THR A 278 7.93 -1.72 32.10
C THR A 278 7.20 -1.11 33.30
N GLU A 279 5.86 -1.05 33.27
CA GLU A 279 5.08 -0.61 34.44
C GLU A 279 5.29 -1.52 35.65
N ASP A 280 5.31 -2.84 35.45
CA ASP A 280 5.49 -3.79 36.55
C ASP A 280 6.88 -3.66 37.19
N ARG A 281 7.94 -3.41 36.39
CA ARG A 281 9.29 -3.11 36.92
C ARG A 281 9.32 -1.82 37.72
N LEU A 282 8.72 -0.74 37.20
CA LEU A 282 8.68 0.54 37.92
C LEU A 282 7.86 0.47 39.22
N LYS A 283 6.77 -0.30 39.24
CA LYS A 283 5.97 -0.57 40.45
C LYS A 283 6.73 -1.47 41.44
N GLY A 284 7.47 -2.47 40.95
CA GLY A 284 8.30 -3.34 41.77
C GLY A 284 9.47 -2.60 42.43
N ASP A 285 10.16 -1.73 41.69
CA ASP A 285 11.30 -0.95 42.20
C ASP A 285 10.84 0.15 43.18
N SER A 286 9.67 0.74 42.97
CA SER A 286 9.08 1.68 43.94
C SER A 286 8.59 0.99 45.21
N ALA A 287 8.03 -0.22 45.12
CA ALA A 287 7.66 -1.02 46.29
C ALA A 287 8.90 -1.48 47.09
N GLY A 288 9.99 -1.87 46.41
CA GLY A 288 11.27 -2.20 47.04
C GLY A 288 11.96 -0.99 47.70
N SER A 289 11.88 0.18 47.05
CA SER A 289 12.40 1.44 47.60
C SER A 289 11.65 1.89 48.87
N ILE A 290 10.32 1.73 48.91
CA ILE A 290 9.50 2.02 50.09
C ILE A 290 9.75 1.01 51.24
N ALA A 291 10.01 -0.25 50.91
CA ALA A 291 10.36 -1.28 51.91
C ALA A 291 11.75 -1.06 52.52
N LEU A 292 12.71 -0.54 51.75
CA LEU A 292 14.05 -0.20 52.24
C LEU A 292 14.08 1.09 53.08
N SER A 293 13.23 2.07 52.79
CA SER A 293 13.13 3.30 53.60
C SER A 293 12.34 3.13 54.90
N THR A 294 11.61 2.02 55.06
CA THR A 294 10.87 1.70 56.30
C THR A 294 11.63 0.76 57.24
N LEU A 295 12.74 0.19 56.80
CA LEU A 295 13.64 -0.65 57.60
C LEU A 295 14.86 0.10 58.16
N SER A 296 14.95 1.42 57.97
CA SER A 296 16.06 2.26 58.46
C SER A 296 15.73 3.15 59.67
N GLU A 297 14.62 2.89 60.37
CA GLU A 297 14.33 3.51 61.68
C GLU A 297 13.79 2.45 62.65
N PRO A 298 14.33 2.28 63.87
CA PRO A 298 15.66 2.57 64.41
C PRO A 298 16.53 1.32 64.68
#